data_AF-A0A7S1WTY5-F1
#
_entry.id   AF-A0A7S1WTY5-F1
#
_cell.length_a   1.000
_cell.length_b   1.000
_cell.length_c   1.000
_cell.angle_alpha   90.00
_cell.angle_beta   90.00
_cell.angle_gamma   90.00
#
_symmetry.space_group_name_H-M   'P 1'
#
loop_
_entity.id
_entity.type
_entity.pdbx_description
1 polymer ?
#
loop_
_entity_poly.entity_id
_entity_poly.type
_entity_poly.pdbx_seq_one_letter_code
_entity_poly.pdbx_strand_id
1 'polypeptide(L)'
;APTKPLFHMTAHDFLNSSRFDNMIGALILLNALTIGIQTDYAAKHVTETFPDVFQIIERIFLFFFSFELGLRVYVQKCSFFCERQNIIWNYFDMCVVFTQVFEEVLTLVSTNTTVNADQFRLLKVVRILRIVRILRVVRVLHLISELRTIVSSIMGSFKSLGWTVILLLLVIYIVGVYFTQ
;
A
#
# COMPACT_ATOMS: atom_id res chain seq x y z
N ALA A 1 5.81 36.71 -14.86
CA ALA A 1 6.41 35.38 -14.66
C ALA A 1 6.49 35.13 -13.15
N PRO A 2 5.76 34.16 -12.56
CA PRO A 2 5.83 33.96 -11.13
C PRO A 2 7.10 33.16 -10.80
N THR A 3 8.02 33.80 -10.07
CA THR A 3 9.21 33.17 -9.51
C THR A 3 8.79 32.08 -8.53
N LYS A 4 8.99 30.81 -8.91
CA LYS A 4 8.80 29.69 -7.98
C LYS A 4 9.76 29.92 -6.79
N PRO A 5 9.30 29.78 -5.54
CA PRO A 5 10.15 30.03 -4.37
C PRO A 5 11.34 29.06 -4.40
N LEU A 6 12.54 29.55 -4.05
CA LEU A 6 13.81 28.79 -4.14
C LEU A 6 13.70 27.38 -3.52
N PHE A 7 12.96 27.27 -2.40
CA PHE A 7 12.68 26.03 -1.68
C PHE A 7 11.98 24.95 -2.53
N HIS A 8 11.14 25.35 -3.49
CA HIS A 8 10.44 24.42 -4.39
C HIS A 8 11.39 23.77 -5.39
N MET A 9 12.39 24.51 -5.89
CA MET A 9 13.41 23.95 -6.79
C MET A 9 14.36 23.02 -6.02
N THR A 10 14.80 23.41 -4.82
CA THR A 10 15.69 22.56 -4.02
C THR A 10 15.01 21.25 -3.58
N ALA A 11 13.72 21.29 -3.23
CA ALA A 11 12.96 20.10 -2.89
C ALA A 11 12.72 19.18 -4.11
N HIS A 12 12.50 19.76 -5.29
CA HIS A 12 12.36 19.00 -6.53
C HIS A 12 13.67 18.31 -6.94
N ASP A 13 14.80 18.99 -6.78
CA ASP A 13 16.12 18.43 -7.10
C ASP A 13 16.55 17.39 -6.06
N PHE A 14 16.14 17.55 -4.81
CA PHE A 14 16.37 16.57 -3.75
C PHE A 14 15.57 15.28 -3.99
N LEU A 15 14.29 15.39 -4.37
CA LEU A 15 13.43 14.24 -4.68
C LEU A 15 13.92 13.44 -5.90
N ASN A 16 14.45 14.10 -6.92
CA ASN A 16 14.96 13.42 -8.13
C ASN A 16 16.42 12.96 -7.99
N SER A 17 17.01 13.07 -6.80
CA SER A 17 18.40 12.66 -6.61
C SER A 17 18.47 11.13 -6.46
N SER A 18 19.35 10.49 -7.22
CA SER A 18 19.53 9.02 -7.14
C SER A 18 19.94 8.53 -5.76
N ARG A 19 20.50 9.41 -4.91
CA ARG A 19 20.81 9.11 -3.51
C ARG A 19 19.56 8.98 -2.65
N PHE A 20 18.57 9.85 -2.89
CA PHE A 20 17.28 9.77 -2.23
C PHE A 20 16.56 8.48 -2.62
N ASP A 21 16.49 8.17 -3.92
CA ASP A 21 15.88 6.93 -4.41
C ASP A 21 16.55 5.68 -3.81
N ASN A 22 17.88 5.65 -3.74
CA ASN A 22 18.61 4.53 -3.11
C ASN A 22 18.36 4.44 -1.61
N MET A 23 18.27 5.57 -0.90
CA MET A 23 17.97 5.60 0.54
C MET A 23 16.56 5.06 0.81
N ILE A 24 15.56 5.51 0.05
CA ILE A 24 14.21 5.00 0.21
C ILE A 24 14.14 3.52 -0.19
N GLY A 25 14.84 3.12 -1.25
CA GLY A 25 15.03 1.72 -1.64
C GLY A 25 15.55 0.85 -0.48
N ALA A 26 16.57 1.32 0.23
CA ALA A 26 17.11 0.61 1.40
C ALA A 26 16.09 0.54 2.55
N LEU A 27 15.36 1.63 2.84
CA LEU A 27 14.31 1.64 3.87
C LEU A 27 13.19 0.65 3.56
N ILE A 28 12.85 0.47 2.28
CA ILE A 28 11.85 -0.52 1.84
C ILE A 28 12.33 -1.94 2.08
N LEU A 29 13.57 -2.26 1.68
CA LEU A 29 14.12 -3.59 1.91
C LEU A 29 14.13 -3.94 3.40
N LEU A 30 14.49 -2.96 4.24
CA LEU A 30 14.47 -3.11 5.69
C LEU A 30 13.04 -3.29 6.21
N ASN A 31 12.08 -2.53 5.69
CA ASN A 31 10.66 -2.66 6.05
C ASN A 31 10.09 -4.04 5.66
N ALA A 32 10.36 -4.51 4.44
CA ALA A 32 9.92 -5.82 3.96
C ALA A 32 10.53 -6.96 4.78
N LEU A 33 11.82 -6.88 5.10
CA LEU A 33 12.50 -7.84 5.97
C LEU A 33 11.89 -7.84 7.38
N THR A 34 11.58 -6.65 7.92
CA THR A 34 10.89 -6.52 9.21
C THR A 34 9.51 -7.18 9.19
N ILE A 35 8.71 -6.95 8.13
CA ILE A 35 7.40 -7.62 7.96
C ILE A 35 7.56 -9.14 7.90
N GLY A 36 8.58 -9.64 7.19
CA GLY A 36 8.88 -11.07 7.11
C GLY A 36 9.19 -11.68 8.48
N ILE A 37 10.10 -11.05 9.25
CA ILE A 37 10.44 -11.47 10.61
C ILE A 37 9.21 -11.42 11.52
N GLN A 38 8.42 -10.35 11.42
CA GLN A 38 7.21 -10.17 12.20
C GLN A 38 6.17 -11.26 11.92
N THR A 39 6.05 -11.67 10.66
CA THR A 39 5.13 -12.72 10.22
C THR A 39 5.59 -14.10 10.71
N ASP A 40 6.89 -14.40 10.61
CA ASP A 40 7.47 -15.64 11.14
C ASP A 40 7.33 -15.72 12.68
N TYR A 41 7.58 -14.61 13.37
CA TYR A 41 7.41 -14.51 14.82
C TYR A 41 5.95 -14.74 15.23
N ALA A 42 4.99 -14.09 14.53
CA ALA A 42 3.56 -14.25 14.78
C ALA A 42 3.06 -15.68 14.54
N ALA A 43 3.65 -16.38 13.55
CA ALA A 43 3.30 -17.77 13.25
C ALA A 43 3.81 -18.73 14.34
N LYS A 44 4.98 -18.46 14.94
CA LYS A 44 5.59 -19.27 15.99
C LYS A 44 5.00 -19.01 17.38
N HIS A 45 4.59 -17.78 17.67
CA HIS A 45 4.08 -17.36 18.98
C HIS A 45 2.64 -16.85 18.89
N VAL A 46 1.71 -17.74 18.52
CA VAL A 46 0.29 -17.40 18.29
C VAL A 46 -0.41 -16.85 19.55
N THR A 47 0.07 -17.20 20.74
CA THR A 47 -0.57 -16.88 22.03
C THR A 47 0.19 -15.83 22.84
N GLU A 48 1.41 -15.44 22.43
CA GLU A 48 2.20 -14.45 23.19
C GLU A 48 1.93 -13.03 22.70
N THR A 49 2.04 -12.08 23.63
CA THR A 49 1.91 -10.65 23.32
C THR A 49 3.01 -10.23 22.35
N PHE A 50 2.60 -9.53 21.30
CA PHE A 50 3.47 -8.99 20.28
C PHE A 50 4.52 -8.05 20.91
N PRO A 51 5.83 -8.21 20.66
CA PRO A 51 6.85 -7.34 21.23
C PRO A 51 6.68 -5.88 20.80
N ASP A 52 6.74 -4.94 21.76
CA ASP A 52 6.58 -3.49 21.51
C ASP A 52 7.65 -2.93 20.55
N VAL A 53 8.81 -3.57 20.47
CA VAL A 53 9.91 -3.20 19.57
C VAL A 53 9.46 -3.17 18.11
N PHE A 54 8.62 -4.12 17.68
CA PHE A 54 8.12 -4.16 16.31
C PHE A 54 7.19 -2.99 16.01
N GLN A 55 6.37 -2.58 16.98
CA GLN A 55 5.47 -1.43 16.81
C GLN A 55 6.25 -0.11 16.67
N ILE A 56 7.33 0.05 17.44
CA ILE A 56 8.20 1.23 17.35
C ILE A 56 8.86 1.32 15.97
N ILE A 57 9.40 0.20 15.47
CA ILE A 57 10.03 0.13 14.15
C ILE A 57 9.02 0.48 13.04
N GLU A 58 7.81 -0.07 13.12
CA GLU A 58 6.73 0.24 12.17
C GLU A 58 6.33 1.71 12.17
N ARG A 59 6.24 2.33 13.36
CA ARG A 59 5.93 3.75 13.49
C ARG A 59 7.02 4.63 12.87
N ILE A 60 8.29 4.25 13.01
CA ILE A 60 9.41 4.93 12.37
C ILE A 60 9.28 4.85 10.84
N PHE A 61 9.03 3.66 10.29
CA PHE A 61 8.82 3.50 8.86
C PHE A 61 7.61 4.28 8.35
N LEU A 62 6.49 4.21 9.06
CA LEU A 62 5.28 4.97 8.75
C LEU A 62 5.59 6.47 8.67
N PHE A 63 6.35 7.00 9.63
CA PHE A 63 6.75 8.40 9.64
C PHE A 63 7.58 8.78 8.41
N PHE A 64 8.62 8.00 8.08
CA PHE A 64 9.46 8.27 6.91
C PHE A 64 8.66 8.24 5.60
N PHE A 65 7.82 7.23 5.40
CA PHE A 65 7.00 7.13 4.18
C PHE A 65 5.90 8.21 4.11
N SER A 66 5.28 8.55 5.23
CA SER A 66 4.28 9.62 5.29
C SER A 66 4.90 10.98 4.98
N PHE A 67 6.10 11.23 5.51
CA PHE A 67 6.86 12.43 5.23
C PHE A 67 7.24 12.53 3.75
N GLU A 68 7.73 11.43 3.18
CA GLU A 68 8.13 11.33 1.78
C GLU A 68 6.95 11.57 0.82
N LEU A 69 5.80 10.92 1.07
CA LEU A 69 4.57 11.19 0.33
C LEU A 69 4.10 12.65 0.49
N GLY A 70 4.15 13.19 1.71
CA GLY A 70 3.81 14.59 1.98
C GLY A 70 4.69 15.56 1.19
N LEU A 71 5.98 15.27 1.08
CA LEU A 71 6.93 16.07 0.29
C LEU A 71 6.59 16.01 -1.21
N ARG A 72 6.25 14.83 -1.75
CA ARG A 72 5.78 14.69 -3.15
C ARG A 72 4.52 15.50 -3.40
N VAL A 73 3.53 15.43 -2.51
CA VAL A 73 2.28 16.21 -2.62
C VAL A 73 2.57 17.71 -2.58
N TYR A 74 3.48 18.16 -1.70
CA TYR A 74 3.86 19.56 -1.58
C TYR A 74 4.57 20.09 -2.84
N VAL A 75 5.46 19.28 -3.44
CA VAL A 75 6.21 19.66 -4.65
C VAL A 75 5.33 19.60 -5.91
N GLN A 76 4.51 18.55 -6.07
CA GLN A 76 3.70 18.36 -7.28
C GLN A 76 2.37 19.14 -7.26
N LYS A 77 1.88 19.55 -6.08
CA LYS A 77 0.65 20.36 -5.90
C LYS A 77 -0.52 19.86 -6.76
N CYS A 78 -1.11 20.71 -7.59
CA CYS A 78 -2.22 20.36 -8.47
C CYS A 78 -1.84 19.32 -9.54
N SER A 79 -0.57 19.21 -9.92
CA SER A 79 -0.13 18.18 -10.89
C SER A 79 -0.31 16.78 -10.31
N PHE A 80 -0.17 16.61 -9.00
CA PHE A 80 -0.39 15.34 -8.30
C PHE A 80 -1.83 14.83 -8.50
N PHE A 81 -2.80 15.74 -8.57
CA PHE A 81 -4.23 15.42 -8.65
C PHE A 81 -4.82 15.52 -10.06
N CYS A 82 -4.18 16.25 -10.98
CA CYS A 82 -4.73 16.49 -12.32
C CYS A 82 -4.05 15.67 -13.42
N GLU A 83 -2.88 15.08 -13.18
CA GLU A 83 -2.18 14.31 -14.20
C GLU A 83 -2.83 12.94 -14.43
N ARG A 84 -3.58 12.84 -15.54
CA ARG A 84 -4.49 11.73 -15.87
C ARG A 84 -3.83 10.35 -15.87
N GLN A 85 -2.52 10.27 -16.14
CA GLN A 85 -1.80 9.00 -16.22
C GLN A 85 -1.33 8.49 -14.85
N ASN A 86 -1.10 9.39 -13.89
CA ASN A 86 -0.57 9.07 -12.57
C ASN A 86 -1.63 9.18 -11.46
N ILE A 87 -2.80 9.76 -11.76
CA ILE A 87 -3.86 10.02 -10.79
C ILE A 87 -4.28 8.78 -10.00
N ILE A 88 -4.46 7.62 -10.67
CA ILE A 88 -4.90 6.37 -10.02
C ILE A 88 -3.86 5.91 -9.00
N TRP A 89 -2.59 5.94 -9.38
CA TRP A 89 -1.49 5.57 -8.50
C TRP A 89 -1.36 6.55 -7.34
N ASN A 90 -1.42 7.85 -7.59
CA ASN A 90 -1.37 8.87 -6.55
C ASN A 90 -2.52 8.75 -5.53
N TYR A 91 -3.73 8.44 -5.97
CA TYR A 91 -4.85 8.15 -5.06
C TYR A 91 -4.65 6.84 -4.28
N PHE A 92 -4.17 5.80 -4.95
CA PHE A 92 -3.83 4.54 -4.30
C PHE A 92 -2.81 4.74 -3.18
N ASP A 93 -1.79 5.53 -3.45
CA ASP A 93 -0.72 5.85 -2.52
C ASP A 93 -1.24 6.57 -1.27
N MET A 94 -2.10 7.58 -1.46
CA MET A 94 -2.77 8.28 -0.35
C MET A 94 -3.67 7.34 0.44
N CYS A 95 -4.47 6.51 -0.21
CA CYS A 95 -5.32 5.53 0.46
C CYS A 95 -4.50 4.55 1.30
N VAL A 96 -3.39 4.09 0.72
CA VAL A 96 -2.48 3.16 1.38
C VAL A 96 -1.91 3.80 2.63
N VAL A 97 -1.40 5.04 2.61
CA VAL A 97 -0.88 5.77 3.79
C VAL A 97 -1.97 6.09 4.82
N PHE A 98 -3.14 6.54 4.35
CA PHE A 98 -4.27 6.85 5.24
C PHE A 98 -4.72 5.64 6.05
N THR A 99 -4.79 4.46 5.43
CA THR A 99 -5.21 3.23 6.11
C THR A 99 -4.25 2.83 7.24
N GLN A 100 -2.98 3.19 7.13
CA GLN A 100 -1.92 2.88 8.12
C GLN A 100 -1.99 3.83 9.30
N VAL A 101 -2.16 5.12 9.03
CA VAL A 101 -2.36 6.12 10.07
C VAL A 101 -3.64 5.79 10.84
N PHE A 102 -4.69 5.39 10.14
CA PHE A 102 -5.93 4.94 10.75
C PHE A 102 -5.75 3.70 11.63
N GLU A 103 -5.01 2.69 11.16
CA GLU A 103 -4.65 1.52 11.96
C GLU A 103 -3.87 1.89 13.23
N GLU A 104 -2.89 2.78 13.12
CA GLU A 104 -2.07 3.23 14.25
C GLU A 104 -2.93 3.94 15.30
N VAL A 105 -3.84 4.82 14.87
CA VAL A 105 -4.80 5.51 15.74
C VAL A 105 -5.73 4.50 16.42
N LEU A 106 -6.26 3.52 15.69
CA LEU A 106 -7.11 2.48 16.27
C LEU A 106 -6.38 1.63 17.32
N THR A 107 -5.10 1.34 17.10
CA THR A 107 -4.28 0.58 18.04
C THR A 107 -4.10 1.37 19.33
N LEU A 108 -3.79 2.66 19.24
CA LEU A 108 -3.67 3.55 20.40
C LEU A 108 -4.99 3.68 21.19
N VAL A 109 -6.12 3.83 20.50
CA VAL A 109 -7.44 3.94 21.16
C VAL A 109 -7.79 2.64 21.88
N SER A 110 -7.53 1.48 21.25
CA SER A 110 -7.87 0.16 21.81
C SER A 110 -7.13 -0.14 23.12
N THR A 111 -5.89 0.33 23.27
CA THR A 111 -5.09 0.14 24.51
C THR A 111 -5.63 0.96 25.69
N ASN A 112 -6.37 2.05 25.43
CA ASN A 112 -6.81 2.98 26.48
C ASN A 112 -8.26 2.76 26.97
N THR A 113 -9.07 1.92 26.32
CA THR A 113 -10.47 1.67 26.69
C THR A 113 -10.66 0.39 27.51
N THR A 114 -11.15 0.53 28.75
CA THR A 114 -11.49 -0.58 29.65
C THR A 114 -12.87 -1.17 29.33
N VAL A 115 -12.84 -2.37 28.75
CA VAL A 115 -13.77 -3.53 28.81
C VAL A 115 -15.21 -3.27 29.29
N ASN A 116 -16.19 -3.55 28.41
CA ASN A 116 -17.38 -4.39 28.73
C ASN A 116 -18.32 -4.66 27.51
N ALA A 117 -18.22 -3.90 26.40
CA ALA A 117 -18.90 -4.22 25.12
C ALA A 117 -17.91 -4.62 24.00
N ASP A 118 -16.61 -4.63 24.33
CA ASP A 118 -15.53 -4.56 23.36
C ASP A 118 -15.09 -5.89 22.78
N GLN A 119 -15.46 -7.05 23.35
CA GLN A 119 -14.94 -8.33 22.87
C GLN A 119 -15.35 -8.65 21.42
N PHE A 120 -16.58 -8.32 21.03
CA PHE A 120 -17.03 -8.41 19.63
C PHE A 120 -16.43 -7.31 18.72
N ARG A 121 -16.14 -6.13 19.27
CA ARG A 121 -15.46 -5.04 18.55
C ARG A 121 -14.00 -5.40 18.29
N LEU A 122 -13.30 -5.93 19.29
CA LEU A 122 -11.93 -6.39 19.25
C LEU A 122 -11.75 -7.51 18.24
N LEU A 123 -12.67 -8.49 18.16
CA LEU A 123 -12.62 -9.53 17.12
C LEU A 123 -12.76 -8.96 15.69
N LYS A 124 -13.62 -7.95 15.50
CA LYS A 124 -13.77 -7.26 14.20
C LYS A 124 -12.54 -6.40 13.88
N VAL A 125 -11.98 -5.70 14.86
CA VAL A 125 -10.78 -4.87 14.72
C VAL A 125 -9.59 -5.77 14.39
N VAL A 126 -9.36 -6.88 15.09
CA VAL A 126 -8.30 -7.86 14.77
C VAL A 126 -8.43 -8.36 13.33
N ARG A 127 -9.66 -8.59 12.83
CA ARG A 127 -9.89 -8.99 11.43
C ARG A 127 -9.52 -7.88 10.44
N ILE A 128 -9.82 -6.62 10.75
CA ILE A 128 -9.44 -5.46 9.91
C ILE A 128 -7.92 -5.26 9.93
N LEU A 129 -7.29 -5.32 11.11
CA LEU A 129 -5.83 -5.22 11.29
C LEU A 129 -5.09 -6.25 10.42
N ARG A 130 -5.63 -7.47 10.24
CA ARG A 130 -5.06 -8.48 9.33
C ARG A 130 -5.01 -8.02 7.88
N ILE A 131 -6.06 -7.36 7.39
CA ILE A 131 -6.10 -6.83 6.01
C ILE A 131 -5.11 -5.68 5.85
N VAL A 132 -5.05 -4.79 6.86
CA VAL A 132 -4.13 -3.64 6.81
C VAL A 132 -2.67 -4.09 6.81
N ARG A 133 -2.32 -5.16 7.52
CA ARG A 133 -0.97 -5.77 7.42
C ARG A 133 -0.59 -6.16 5.99
N ILE A 134 -1.51 -6.69 5.19
CA ILE A 134 -1.26 -7.03 3.78
C ILE A 134 -1.02 -5.75 2.95
N LEU A 135 -1.75 -4.68 3.24
CA LEU A 135 -1.56 -3.37 2.59
C LEU A 135 -0.17 -2.77 2.85
N ARG A 136 0.54 -3.22 3.90
CA ARG A 136 1.93 -2.80 4.17
C ARG A 136 2.90 -3.32 3.12
N VAL A 137 2.73 -4.56 2.68
CA VAL A 137 3.54 -5.16 1.60
C VAL A 137 3.26 -4.44 0.27
N VAL A 138 2.00 -4.08 0.04
CA VAL A 138 1.55 -3.34 -1.14
C VAL A 138 2.23 -1.96 -1.27
N ARG A 139 2.74 -1.38 -0.17
CA ARG A 139 3.54 -0.13 -0.20
C ARG A 139 4.81 -0.25 -1.04
N VAL A 140 5.38 -1.45 -1.21
CA VAL A 140 6.53 -1.67 -2.11
C VAL A 140 6.21 -1.19 -3.54
N LEU A 141 4.96 -1.37 -3.97
CA LEU A 141 4.49 -0.91 -5.29
C LEU A 141 4.44 0.61 -5.39
N HIS A 142 4.28 1.33 -4.28
CA HIS A 142 4.32 2.79 -4.27
C HIS A 142 5.67 3.32 -4.74
N LEU A 143 6.76 2.65 -4.37
CA LEU A 143 8.08 3.24 -4.48
C LEU A 143 8.89 2.69 -5.66
N ILE A 144 8.59 1.49 -6.12
CA ILE A 144 9.24 0.91 -7.28
C ILE A 144 8.37 1.21 -8.51
N SER A 145 8.75 2.24 -9.26
CA SER A 145 8.11 2.62 -10.53
C SER A 145 8.00 1.44 -11.50
N GLU A 146 9.02 0.58 -11.55
CA GLU A 146 9.02 -0.62 -12.38
C GLU A 146 7.90 -1.61 -11.99
N LEU A 147 7.61 -1.78 -10.70
CA LEU A 147 6.51 -2.63 -10.25
C LEU A 147 5.15 -2.03 -10.63
N ARG A 148 5.00 -0.70 -10.56
CA ARG A 148 3.78 -0.03 -11.06
C ARG A 148 3.58 -0.26 -12.54
N THR A 149 4.66 -0.19 -13.33
CA THR A 149 4.62 -0.46 -14.77
C THR A 149 4.16 -1.89 -15.03
N ILE A 150 4.75 -2.88 -14.34
CA ILE A 150 4.35 -4.29 -14.45
C ILE A 150 2.88 -4.47 -14.09
N VAL A 151 2.43 -3.92 -12.96
CA VAL A 151 1.02 -4.00 -12.54
C VAL A 151 0.10 -3.32 -13.55
N SER A 152 0.49 -2.17 -14.10
CA SER A 152 -0.26 -1.49 -15.15
C SER A 152 -0.35 -2.34 -16.44
N SER A 153 0.71 -3.06 -16.81
CA SER A 153 0.69 -3.99 -17.94
C SER A 153 -0.24 -5.19 -17.69
N ILE A 154 -0.25 -5.72 -16.46
CA ILE A 154 -1.18 -6.77 -16.04
C ILE A 154 -2.62 -6.24 -16.12
N MET A 155 -2.88 -5.05 -15.55
CA MET A 155 -4.19 -4.37 -15.61
C MET A 155 -4.66 -4.16 -17.06
N GLY A 156 -3.77 -3.73 -17.95
CA GLY A 156 -4.07 -3.57 -19.38
C GLY A 156 -4.49 -4.87 -20.07
N SER A 157 -3.98 -6.02 -19.61
CA SER A 157 -4.28 -7.34 -20.19
C SER A 157 -5.66 -7.88 -19.81
N PHE A 158 -6.29 -7.40 -18.74
CA PHE A 158 -7.60 -7.90 -18.28
C PHE A 158 -8.70 -7.74 -19.33
N LYS A 159 -8.68 -6.67 -20.14
CA LYS A 159 -9.68 -6.49 -21.20
C LYS A 159 -9.60 -7.61 -22.23
N SER A 160 -8.38 -7.98 -22.66
CA SER A 160 -8.18 -9.07 -23.60
C SER A 160 -8.56 -10.41 -22.99
N LEU A 161 -8.15 -10.66 -21.74
CA LEU A 161 -8.53 -11.87 -21.00
C LEU A 161 -10.04 -12.02 -20.89
N GLY A 162 -10.77 -10.93 -20.65
CA GLY A 162 -12.23 -10.93 -20.61
C GLY A 162 -12.86 -11.44 -21.91
N TRP A 163 -12.38 -10.97 -23.06
CA TRP A 163 -12.84 -11.47 -24.37
C TRP A 163 -12.50 -12.94 -24.59
N THR A 164 -11.31 -13.38 -24.18
CA THR A 164 -10.92 -14.78 -24.25
C THR A 164 -11.84 -15.67 -23.41
N VAL A 165 -12.20 -15.26 -22.20
CA VAL A 165 -13.13 -15.99 -21.32
C VAL A 165 -14.53 -16.07 -21.95
N ILE A 166 -15.04 -14.98 -22.54
CA ILE A 166 -16.33 -14.98 -23.22
C ILE A 166 -16.33 -15.97 -24.39
N LEU A 167 -15.29 -15.95 -25.23
CA LEU A 167 -15.16 -16.88 -26.35
C LEU A 167 -15.09 -18.33 -25.89
N LEU A 168 -14.32 -18.60 -24.82
CA LEU A 168 -14.22 -19.95 -24.23
C LEU A 168 -15.59 -20.44 -23.74
N LEU A 169 -16.35 -19.60 -23.04
CA LEU A 169 -17.70 -19.94 -22.56
C LEU A 169 -18.65 -20.24 -23.72
N LEU A 170 -18.57 -19.48 -24.82
CA LEU A 170 -19.39 -19.70 -26.01
C LEU A 170 -19.09 -21.05 -26.67
N VAL A 171 -17.81 -21.42 -26.78
CA VAL A 171 -17.41 -22.74 -27.32
C VAL A 171 -17.91 -23.87 -26.43
N ILE A 172 -17.72 -23.77 -25.11
CA ILE A 172 -18.22 -24.76 -24.15
C ILE A 172 -19.74 -24.92 -24.28
N TYR A 173 -20.48 -23.81 -24.43
CA TYR A 173 -21.93 -23.83 -24.61
C TYR A 173 -22.35 -24.56 -25.88
N ILE A 174 -21.74 -24.25 -27.04
CA ILE A 174 -22.06 -24.91 -28.31
C ILE A 174 -21.85 -26.43 -28.23
N VAL A 175 -20.69 -26.85 -27.71
CA VAL A 175 -20.37 -28.27 -27.55
C VAL A 175 -21.37 -28.94 -26.60
N GLY A 176 -21.72 -28.29 -25.49
CA GLY A 176 -22.72 -28.80 -24.55
C GLY A 176 -24.10 -29.00 -25.18
N VAL A 177 -24.57 -28.05 -25.99
CA VAL A 177 -25.84 -28.17 -26.73
C VAL A 177 -25.77 -29.31 -27.74
N TYR A 178 -24.66 -29.41 -28.49
CA TYR A 178 -24.48 -30.46 -29.49
C TYR A 178 -24.53 -31.87 -28.89
N PHE A 179 -23.92 -32.09 -27.73
CA PHE A 179 -23.97 -33.38 -27.04
C PHE A 179 -25.33 -33.69 -26.38
N THR A 180 -26.14 -32.66 -26.12
CA THR A 180 -27.45 -32.82 -25.49
C THR A 180 -28.54 -33.14 -26.53
N GLN A 181 -28.38 -32.69 -27.77
CA GLN A 181 -29.25 -33.01 -28.90
C GLN A 181 -28.95 -34.42 -29.45
#